data_AF-A0AAD6UXJ4-F1
#
_entry.id   AF-A0AAD6UXJ4-F1
#
_cell.length_a   1.000
_cell.length_b   1.000
_cell.length_c   1.000
_cell.angle_alpha   90.00
_cell.angle_beta   90.00
_cell.angle_gamma   90.00
#
_symmetry.space_group_name_H-M   'P 1'
#
loop_
_entity.id
_entity.type
_entity.pdbx_description
1 polymer ?
#
loop_
_entity_poly.entity_id
_entity_poly.type
_entity_poly.pdbx_seq_one_letter_code
_entity_poly.pdbx_strand_id
1 'polypeptide(L)'
;MTVSLAKRFFPSPNRNFSLAEGSTEPNGDTVVVSYGNNPWVTVHNFASTSVLFSAVIGPNNASFHGINNYRTFQTSTLQFAGRPKQLPAVALSGGDVYVSWNGATHVASYTLLTGHAANSVRTRVTSVPKAGFETKIHGSGIEAFF
;
A
#
# COMPACT_ATOMS: atom_id res chain seq x y z
N MET A 1 31.14 -18.22 27.25
CA MET A 1 30.51 -17.77 25.99
C MET A 1 29.99 -16.36 26.19
N THR A 2 30.28 -15.44 25.27
CA THR A 2 29.78 -14.05 25.31
C THR A 2 28.96 -13.77 24.06
N VAL A 3 27.96 -12.90 24.19
CA VAL A 3 27.11 -12.42 23.10
C VAL A 3 27.27 -10.91 22.97
N SER A 4 27.19 -10.39 21.75
CA SER A 4 27.22 -8.95 21.47
C SER A 4 26.09 -8.56 20.53
N LEU A 5 25.61 -7.33 20.67
CA LEU A 5 24.59 -6.76 19.79
C LEU A 5 25.19 -6.51 18.40
N ALA A 6 24.63 -7.15 17.37
CA ALA A 6 25.06 -6.92 15.99
C ALA A 6 24.41 -5.67 15.36
N LYS A 7 23.09 -5.53 15.49
CA LYS A 7 22.28 -4.47 14.87
C LYS A 7 21.08 -4.10 15.71
N ARG A 8 20.62 -2.86 15.57
CA ARG A 8 19.39 -2.33 16.18
C ARG A 8 18.65 -1.46 15.17
N PHE A 9 17.33 -1.53 15.16
CA PHE A 9 16.47 -0.78 14.25
C PHE A 9 15.42 -0.03 15.08
N PHE A 10 15.37 1.28 14.94
CA PHE A 10 14.46 2.14 15.71
C PHE A 10 13.28 2.60 14.86
N PRO A 11 12.07 2.69 15.42
CA PRO A 11 10.98 3.35 14.72
C PRO A 11 11.39 4.81 14.48
N SER A 12 11.21 5.28 13.25
CA SER A 12 11.42 6.69 12.90
C SER A 12 10.39 7.06 11.83
N PRO A 13 9.77 8.26 11.92
CA PRO A 13 10.03 9.34 12.88
C PRO A 13 9.43 9.12 14.29
N ASN A 14 8.54 8.13 14.45
CA ASN A 14 7.86 7.87 15.72
C ASN A 14 8.81 7.28 16.77
N ARG A 15 8.59 7.55 18.06
CA ARG A 15 9.43 7.03 19.15
C ARG A 15 8.57 6.57 20.32
N ASN A 16 8.49 5.26 20.53
CA ASN A 16 7.97 4.65 21.74
C ASN A 16 8.35 3.16 21.79
N PHE A 17 8.13 2.52 22.93
CA PHE A 17 8.21 1.06 23.05
C PHE A 17 6.87 0.40 22.69
N SER A 18 6.94 -0.85 22.26
CA SER A 18 5.77 -1.71 22.04
C SER A 18 5.61 -2.66 23.23
N LEU A 19 4.39 -2.80 23.73
CA LEU A 19 4.03 -3.67 24.85
C LEU A 19 3.87 -5.13 24.42
N ALA A 20 3.42 -5.35 23.19
CA ALA A 20 3.13 -6.68 22.66
C ALA A 20 3.25 -6.68 21.13
N GLU A 21 3.34 -7.89 20.58
CA GLU A 21 3.35 -8.16 19.14
C GLU A 21 4.57 -7.56 18.40
N GLY A 22 4.48 -7.43 17.08
CA GLY A 22 5.54 -6.93 16.23
C GLY A 22 6.46 -8.02 15.69
N SER A 23 7.24 -7.65 14.68
CA SER A 23 8.18 -8.54 14.00
C SER A 23 9.37 -7.77 13.48
N THR A 24 10.48 -8.48 13.31
CA THR A 24 11.68 -8.01 12.59
C THR A 24 12.04 -9.08 11.57
N GLU A 25 11.81 -8.80 10.29
CA GLU A 25 11.94 -9.77 9.21
C GLU A 25 12.99 -9.28 8.20
N PRO A 26 14.21 -9.86 8.19
CA PRO A 26 15.21 -9.57 7.16
C PRO A 26 14.73 -10.00 5.77
N ASN A 27 15.01 -9.19 4.77
CA ASN A 27 14.68 -9.45 3.36
C ASN A 27 15.77 -8.86 2.45
N GLY A 28 16.81 -9.65 2.19
CA GLY A 28 17.99 -9.23 1.44
C GLY A 28 18.69 -8.05 2.11
N ASP A 29 18.84 -6.94 1.39
CA ASP A 29 19.48 -5.71 1.88
C ASP A 29 18.57 -4.85 2.75
N THR A 30 17.34 -5.31 3.02
CA THR A 30 16.37 -4.61 3.84
C THR A 30 15.94 -5.43 5.04
N VAL A 31 15.39 -4.78 6.06
CA VAL A 31 14.64 -5.42 7.13
C VAL A 31 13.34 -4.67 7.33
N VAL A 32 12.23 -5.39 7.37
CA VAL A 32 10.94 -4.81 7.75
C VAL A 32 10.76 -5.01 9.25
N VAL A 33 10.42 -3.93 9.94
CA VAL A 33 10.12 -3.95 11.37
C VAL A 33 8.68 -3.45 11.55
N SER A 34 7.87 -4.26 12.22
CA SER A 34 6.55 -3.85 12.67
C SER A 34 6.55 -3.70 14.18
N TYR A 35 5.85 -2.67 14.65
CA TYR A 35 5.93 -2.24 16.05
C TYR A 35 4.69 -2.65 16.86
N GLY A 36 4.04 -3.75 16.50
CA GLY A 36 3.06 -4.39 17.38
C GLY A 36 1.86 -3.53 17.70
N ASN A 37 1.61 -3.29 18.98
CA ASN A 37 0.57 -2.38 19.48
C ASN A 37 0.85 -0.88 19.19
N ASN A 38 1.94 -0.54 18.52
CA ASN A 38 2.09 0.73 17.82
C ASN A 38 1.80 0.50 16.33
N PRO A 39 0.96 1.30 15.67
CA PRO A 39 0.53 1.07 14.29
C PRO A 39 1.62 1.36 13.25
N TRP A 40 2.89 1.30 13.62
CA TRP A 40 4.02 1.69 12.79
C TRP A 40 4.63 0.49 12.08
N VAL A 41 5.10 0.76 10.87
CA VAL A 41 5.94 -0.15 10.09
C VAL A 41 7.10 0.66 9.53
N THR A 42 8.31 0.15 9.64
CA THR A 42 9.48 0.71 8.95
C THR A 42 10.14 -0.35 8.09
N VAL A 43 10.73 0.08 6.97
CA VAL A 43 11.71 -0.69 6.22
C VAL A 43 13.05 0.00 6.39
N HIS A 44 14.04 -0.74 6.88
CA HIS A 44 15.40 -0.26 7.04
C HIS A 44 16.33 -0.84 6.01
N ASN A 45 17.38 -0.09 5.64
CA ASN A 45 18.55 -0.66 5.03
C ASN A 45 19.29 -1.53 6.07
N PHE A 46 19.54 -2.80 5.76
CA PHE A 46 20.09 -3.75 6.71
C PHE A 46 21.53 -3.39 7.14
N ALA A 47 22.35 -2.89 6.22
CA ALA A 47 23.74 -2.55 6.49
C ALA A 47 23.85 -1.31 7.39
N SER A 48 23.27 -0.19 6.96
CA SER A 48 23.38 1.13 7.59
C SER A 48 22.36 1.39 8.70
N THR A 49 21.32 0.56 8.82
CA THR A 49 20.18 0.71 9.74
C THR A 49 19.29 1.93 9.49
N SER A 50 19.53 2.69 8.42
CA SER A 50 18.71 3.85 8.05
C SER A 50 17.30 3.44 7.64
N VAL A 51 16.31 4.30 7.93
CA VAL A 51 14.93 4.09 7.48
C VAL A 51 14.80 4.48 6.02
N LEU A 52 14.38 3.53 5.20
CA LEU A 52 14.07 3.71 3.77
C LEU A 52 12.59 4.03 3.56
N PHE A 53 11.72 3.49 4.40
CA PHE A 53 10.29 3.69 4.35
C PHE A 53 9.70 3.66 5.76
N SER A 54 8.69 4.49 6.00
CA SER A 54 7.93 4.51 7.25
C SER A 54 6.45 4.69 6.92
N ALA A 55 5.61 3.87 7.54
CA ALA A 55 4.16 3.97 7.42
C ALA A 55 3.49 3.84 8.77
N VAL A 56 2.29 4.40 8.85
CA VAL A 56 1.37 4.19 9.95
C VAL A 56 0.08 3.58 9.40
N ILE A 57 -0.35 2.47 9.99
CA ILE A 57 -1.58 1.79 9.63
C ILE A 57 -2.73 2.49 10.37
N GLY A 58 -3.56 3.24 9.63
CA GLY A 58 -4.65 4.01 10.21
C GLY A 58 -4.18 5.23 11.04
N PRO A 59 -5.00 5.75 11.96
CA PRO A 59 -4.69 6.98 12.69
C PRO A 59 -3.45 6.83 13.58
N ASN A 60 -2.53 7.79 13.49
CA ASN A 60 -1.34 7.87 14.34
C ASN A 60 -1.59 8.81 15.53
N ASN A 61 -2.58 8.53 16.37
CA ASN A 61 -2.84 9.32 17.58
C ASN A 61 -2.84 8.45 18.83
N ALA A 62 -2.27 8.98 19.92
CA ALA A 62 -2.14 8.27 21.20
C ALA A 62 -3.49 7.95 21.87
N SER A 63 -4.58 8.55 21.38
CA SER A 63 -5.93 8.35 21.92
C SER A 63 -6.63 7.11 21.33
N PHE A 64 -6.12 6.54 20.23
CA PHE A 64 -6.63 5.31 19.64
C PHE A 64 -5.73 4.12 20.00
N HIS A 65 -6.10 3.40 21.05
CA HIS A 65 -5.52 2.10 21.42
C HIS A 65 -6.00 0.94 20.52
N GLY A 66 -6.42 1.23 19.29
CA GLY A 66 -7.26 0.32 18.50
C GLY A 66 -6.58 -0.38 17.32
N ILE A 67 -5.38 0.04 16.92
CA ILE A 67 -4.70 -0.56 15.76
C ILE A 67 -3.40 -1.20 16.20
N ASN A 68 -3.48 -2.52 16.32
CA ASN A 68 -2.34 -3.39 16.53
C ASN A 68 -1.95 -4.05 15.20
N ASN A 69 -0.65 -4.27 15.01
CA ASN A 69 -0.11 -5.06 13.91
C ASN A 69 0.66 -6.24 14.47
N TYR A 70 0.15 -7.45 14.26
CA TYR A 70 0.82 -8.64 14.76
C TYR A 70 2.18 -8.87 14.09
N ARG A 71 2.21 -8.85 12.75
CA ARG A 71 3.42 -8.98 11.93
C ARG A 71 3.26 -8.25 10.61
N THR A 72 4.40 -7.84 10.05
CA THR A 72 4.49 -7.35 8.68
C THR A 72 5.55 -8.11 7.90
N PHE A 73 5.24 -8.39 6.63
CA PHE A 73 6.14 -9.03 5.69
C PHE A 73 6.34 -8.12 4.48
N GLN A 74 7.56 -8.09 3.97
CA GLN A 74 7.88 -7.47 2.69
C GLN A 74 8.06 -8.57 1.66
N THR A 75 7.36 -8.48 0.53
CA THR A 75 7.36 -9.50 -0.52
C THR A 75 7.29 -8.87 -1.90
N SER A 76 7.69 -9.62 -2.92
CA SER A 76 7.46 -9.26 -4.32
C SER A 76 6.07 -9.68 -4.79
N THR A 77 5.59 -9.07 -5.88
CA THR A 77 4.36 -9.51 -6.56
C THR A 77 4.51 -10.87 -7.25
N LEU A 78 5.74 -11.35 -7.44
CA LEU A 78 6.00 -12.73 -7.90
C LEU A 78 5.66 -13.77 -6.83
N GLN A 79 5.83 -13.41 -5.55
CA GLN A 79 5.59 -14.30 -4.41
C GLN A 79 4.19 -14.14 -3.80
N PHE A 80 3.55 -12.98 -4.01
CA PHE A 80 2.20 -12.71 -3.50
C PHE A 80 1.27 -12.12 -4.56
N ALA A 81 0.18 -12.85 -4.83
CA ALA A 81 -0.90 -12.43 -5.72
C ALA A 81 -2.13 -12.04 -4.89
N GLY A 82 -2.38 -10.74 -4.75
CA GLY A 82 -3.58 -10.23 -4.12
C GLY A 82 -4.74 -10.17 -5.10
N ARG A 83 -5.89 -10.74 -4.70
CA ARG A 83 -7.12 -10.87 -5.49
C ARG A 83 -8.32 -10.37 -4.67
N PRO A 84 -8.46 -9.05 -4.47
CA PRO A 84 -9.58 -8.47 -3.74
C PRO A 84 -10.92 -8.85 -4.39
N LYS A 85 -11.95 -9.03 -3.57
CA LYS A 85 -13.32 -9.37 -4.02
C LYS A 85 -14.11 -8.14 -4.45
N GLN A 86 -13.76 -6.99 -3.88
CA GLN A 86 -14.37 -5.70 -4.19
C GLN A 86 -13.95 -5.25 -5.59
N LEU A 87 -14.80 -4.47 -6.25
CA LEU A 87 -14.47 -3.79 -7.50
C LEU A 87 -13.39 -2.71 -7.25
N PRO A 88 -12.64 -2.29 -8.29
CA PRO A 88 -11.78 -1.12 -8.19
C PRO A 88 -12.59 0.12 -7.81
N ALA A 89 -11.99 1.00 -7.02
CA ALA A 89 -12.52 2.34 -6.80
C ALA A 89 -12.26 3.19 -8.04
N VAL A 90 -13.27 3.93 -8.48
CA VAL A 90 -13.21 4.82 -9.64
C VAL A 90 -13.74 6.20 -9.23
N ALA A 91 -13.02 7.25 -9.59
CA ALA A 91 -13.42 8.63 -9.39
C ALA A 91 -13.24 9.43 -10.69
N LEU A 92 -14.11 10.40 -10.93
CA LEU A 92 -14.00 11.37 -12.01
C LEU A 92 -13.72 12.75 -11.41
N SER A 93 -12.65 13.41 -11.85
CA SER A 93 -12.30 14.75 -11.39
C SER A 93 -11.58 15.54 -12.48
N GLY A 94 -12.10 16.73 -12.81
CA GLY A 94 -11.51 17.58 -13.84
C GLY A 94 -11.47 16.95 -15.24
N GLY A 95 -12.40 16.05 -15.55
CA GLY A 95 -12.43 15.26 -16.80
C GLY A 95 -11.57 14.00 -16.76
N ASP A 96 -10.63 13.90 -15.83
CA ASP A 96 -9.78 12.73 -15.68
C ASP A 96 -10.44 11.65 -14.83
N VAL A 97 -10.24 10.39 -15.22
CA VAL A 97 -10.67 9.22 -14.47
C VAL A 97 -9.51 8.69 -13.64
N TYR A 98 -9.73 8.50 -12.35
CA TYR A 98 -8.78 7.93 -11.41
C TYR A 98 -9.28 6.55 -11.02
N VAL A 99 -8.42 5.55 -11.14
CA VAL A 99 -8.73 4.18 -10.74
C VAL A 99 -7.68 3.65 -9.78
N SER A 100 -8.15 3.09 -8.66
CA SER A 100 -7.31 2.41 -7.69
C SER A 100 -7.97 1.11 -7.25
N TRP A 101 -7.15 0.07 -7.03
CA TRP A 101 -7.66 -1.22 -6.58
C TRP A 101 -6.76 -1.79 -5.49
N ASN A 102 -7.05 -1.41 -4.25
CA ASN A 102 -6.23 -1.78 -3.11
C ASN A 102 -6.16 -3.31 -2.97
N GLY A 103 -4.94 -3.84 -2.82
CA GLY A 103 -4.69 -5.27 -2.73
C GLY A 103 -4.67 -6.03 -4.05
N ALA A 104 -5.03 -5.46 -5.20
CA ALA A 104 -4.92 -6.13 -6.51
C ALA A 104 -3.49 -6.00 -7.05
N THR A 105 -2.66 -7.05 -6.91
CA THR A 105 -1.22 -6.95 -7.21
C THR A 105 -0.83 -7.30 -8.65
N HIS A 106 -1.72 -7.92 -9.43
CA HIS A 106 -1.42 -8.42 -10.79
C HIS A 106 -2.19 -7.68 -11.90
N VAL A 107 -2.74 -6.49 -11.61
CA VAL A 107 -3.38 -5.67 -12.63
C VAL A 107 -2.31 -5.03 -13.52
N ALA A 108 -2.29 -5.39 -14.80
CA ALA A 108 -1.32 -4.86 -15.76
C ALA A 108 -1.74 -3.52 -16.37
N SER A 109 -3.05 -3.35 -16.64
CA SER A 109 -3.59 -2.17 -17.29
C SER A 109 -5.05 -1.95 -16.93
N TYR A 110 -5.54 -0.73 -17.18
CA TYR A 110 -6.94 -0.37 -17.08
C TYR A 110 -7.44 0.09 -18.45
N THR A 111 -8.62 -0.39 -18.84
CA THR A 111 -9.32 0.06 -20.05
C THR A 111 -10.52 0.89 -19.64
N LEU A 112 -10.59 2.12 -20.16
CA LEU A 112 -11.73 2.99 -19.98
C LEU A 112 -12.76 2.72 -21.07
N LEU A 113 -13.97 2.37 -20.64
CA LEU A 113 -15.12 2.15 -21.50
C LEU A 113 -16.18 3.23 -21.20
N THR A 114 -16.88 3.68 -22.23
CA THR A 114 -18.01 4.63 -22.15
C THR A 114 -19.25 4.05 -22.84
N GLY A 115 -20.40 4.67 -22.58
CA GLY A 115 -21.69 4.31 -23.15
C GLY A 115 -22.70 5.43 -22.90
N HIS A 116 -23.91 5.29 -23.42
CA HIS A 116 -24.97 6.30 -23.26
C HIS A 116 -25.83 6.06 -22.01
N ALA A 117 -25.66 4.92 -21.34
CA ALA A 117 -26.29 4.55 -20.08
C ALA A 117 -25.43 3.53 -19.32
N ALA A 118 -25.62 3.42 -18.00
CA ALA A 118 -24.83 2.54 -17.14
C ALA A 118 -24.81 1.05 -17.58
N ASN A 119 -25.89 0.56 -18.18
CA ASN A 119 -25.99 -0.81 -18.70
C ASN A 119 -25.50 -0.97 -20.16
N SER A 120 -24.98 0.08 -20.78
CA SER A 120 -24.56 0.11 -22.19
C SER A 120 -23.12 0.58 -22.41
N VAL A 121 -22.27 0.46 -21.38
CA VAL A 121 -20.85 0.80 -21.44
C VAL A 121 -20.10 -0.23 -22.31
N ARG A 122 -19.83 0.12 -23.57
CA ARG A 122 -19.26 -0.78 -24.59
C ARG A 122 -18.16 -0.13 -25.43
N THR A 123 -18.10 1.20 -25.48
CA THR A 123 -17.18 1.93 -26.34
C THR A 123 -15.84 2.08 -25.64
N ARG A 124 -14.78 1.52 -26.19
CA ARG A 124 -13.43 1.70 -25.65
C ARG A 124 -12.88 3.07 -26.01
N VAL A 125 -12.55 3.86 -24.99
CA VAL A 125 -11.90 5.17 -25.15
C VAL A 125 -10.40 4.99 -25.22
N THR A 126 -9.80 4.34 -24.22
CA THR A 126 -8.36 4.15 -24.13
C THR A 126 -8.01 3.01 -23.18
N SER A 127 -6.75 2.59 -23.21
CA SER A 127 -6.17 1.68 -22.23
C SER A 127 -4.80 2.19 -21.83
N VAL A 128 -4.55 2.23 -20.52
CA VAL A 128 -3.28 2.70 -19.97
C VAL A 128 -2.68 1.64 -19.06
N PRO A 129 -1.34 1.49 -19.04
CA PRO A 129 -0.68 0.65 -18.04
C PRO A 129 -1.03 1.12 -16.62
N LYS A 130 -1.12 0.19 -15.68
CA LYS A 130 -1.28 0.55 -14.26
C LYS A 130 -0.04 1.31 -13.78
N ALA A 131 -0.26 2.48 -13.19
CA ALA A 131 0.78 3.29 -12.55
C ALA A 131 0.56 3.29 -11.03
N GLY A 132 1.63 3.01 -10.26
CA GLY A 132 1.63 3.14 -8.80
C GLY A 132 0.44 2.47 -8.09
N PHE A 133 -0.07 3.11 -7.04
CA PHE A 133 -1.32 2.72 -6.36
C PHE A 133 -2.57 3.15 -7.14
N GLU A 134 -2.56 4.40 -7.64
CA GLU A 134 -3.65 5.01 -8.39
C GLU A 134 -3.19 5.32 -9.81
N THR A 135 -4.02 4.95 -10.78
CA THR A 135 -3.77 5.21 -12.20
C THR A 135 -4.73 6.28 -12.70
N LYS A 136 -4.14 7.34 -13.25
CA LYS A 136 -4.86 8.42 -13.92
C LYS A 136 -5.05 8.08 -15.40
N ILE A 137 -6.27 8.23 -15.88
CA ILE A 137 -6.66 8.05 -17.28
C ILE A 137 -7.26 9.36 -17.77
N HIS A 138 -6.64 9.96 -18.78
CA HIS A 138 -7.16 11.17 -19.39
C HIS A 138 -8.47 10.88 -20.15
N GLY A 139 -9.50 11.65 -19.82
CA GLY A 139 -10.80 11.63 -20.47
C GLY A 139 -11.21 13.04 -20.85
N SER A 140 -11.64 13.26 -22.09
CA SER A 140 -12.29 14.50 -22.49
C SER A 140 -13.77 14.22 -22.75
N GLY A 141 -14.66 15.07 -22.21
CA GLY A 141 -16.11 14.94 -22.40
C GLY A 141 -16.71 13.67 -21.78
N ILE A 142 -16.13 13.16 -20.69
CA ILE A 142 -16.64 11.99 -19.97
C ILE A 142 -17.37 12.46 -18.71
N GLU A 143 -18.59 11.96 -18.52
CA GLU A 143 -19.39 12.15 -17.31
C GLU A 143 -19.71 10.78 -16.70
N ALA A 144 -19.80 10.73 -15.38
CA ALA A 144 -20.16 9.50 -14.67
C ALA A 144 -21.69 9.38 -14.56
N PHE A 145 -22.20 8.19 -14.85
CA PHE A 145 -23.57 7.82 -14.50
C PHE A 145 -23.60 7.54 -12.99
N PHE A 146 -24.14 8.47 -12.20
CA PHE A 146 -24.42 8.25 -10.77
C PHE A 146 -25.87 7.81 -10.59
#